data_AF-A0A2V6EGC5-F1
#
_entry.id   AF-A0A2V6EGC5-F1
#
_cell.length_a   1.000
_cell.length_b   1.000
_cell.length_c   1.000
_cell.angle_alpha   90.00
_cell.angle_beta   90.00
_cell.angle_gamma   90.00
#
_symmetry.space_group_name_H-M   'P 1'
#
loop_
_entity.id
_entity.type
_entity.pdbx_description
1 polymer ?
#
loop_
_entity_poly.entity_id
_entity_poly.type
_entity_poly.pdbx_seq_one_letter_code
_entity_poly.pdbx_strand_id
1 'polypeptide(L)' 'MSPERNVFTLGHSPDPDDAFMFYAMAENKIDLRGYRFEHRLEDIQTLNERALRGE' A
#
# COMPACT_ATOMS: atom_id res chain seq x y z
N MET A 1 -5.54 26.71 1.41
CA MET A 1 -4.29 25.91 1.32
C MET A 1 -4.67 24.46 1.52
N SER A 2 -4.63 23.65 0.47
CA SER A 2 -4.88 22.21 0.59
C SER A 2 -3.70 21.59 1.35
N PRO A 3 -3.92 20.71 2.35
CA PRO A 3 -2.82 20.03 3.02
C PRO A 3 -2.01 19.28 1.96
N GLU A 4 -0.67 19.39 2.01
CA GLU A 4 0.19 18.52 1.24
C GLU A 4 -0.23 17.07 1.54
N ARG A 5 -0.80 16.40 0.55
CA ARG A 5 -1.28 15.03 0.71
C ARG A 5 -0.06 14.14 0.75
N ASN A 6 0.42 13.83 1.95
CA ASN A 6 1.47 12.84 2.16
C ASN A 6 1.05 11.54 1.45
N VAL A 7 1.92 11.08 0.54
CA VAL A 7 1.78 9.78 -0.09
C VAL A 7 2.35 8.75 0.89
N PHE A 8 1.59 7.72 1.19
CA PHE A 8 1.98 6.63 2.07
C PHE A 8 2.44 5.45 1.24
N THR A 9 3.49 4.74 1.67
CA THR A 9 3.86 3.47 1.05
C THR A 9 3.02 2.35 1.66
N LEU A 10 2.43 1.50 0.81
CA LEU A 10 1.68 0.32 1.22
C LEU A 10 2.37 -0.94 0.67
N GLY A 11 3.04 -1.68 1.55
CA GLY A 11 3.67 -2.96 1.22
C GLY A 11 2.67 -4.11 1.29
N HIS A 12 2.61 -4.94 0.26
CA HIS A 12 1.85 -6.19 0.26
C HIS A 12 2.50 -7.22 -0.68
N SER A 13 2.16 -8.49 -0.53
CA SER A 13 2.70 -9.52 -1.41
C SER A 13 2.08 -9.43 -2.81
N PRO A 14 2.72 -10.01 -3.83
CA PRO A 14 2.13 -10.18 -5.16
C PRO A 14 1.15 -11.37 -5.22
N ASP A 15 0.78 -11.97 -4.09
CA ASP A 15 -0.11 -13.13 -4.06
C ASP A 15 -1.55 -12.74 -4.45
N PRO A 16 -2.32 -13.68 -5.06
CA PRO A 16 -3.66 -13.37 -5.58
C PRO A 16 -4.65 -12.85 -4.53
N ASP A 17 -4.51 -13.30 -3.28
CA ASP A 17 -5.34 -12.85 -2.16
C ASP A 17 -5.04 -11.38 -1.79
N ASP A 18 -3.76 -10.99 -1.72
CA ASP A 18 -3.38 -9.58 -1.52
C ASP A 18 -3.82 -8.69 -2.69
N ALA A 19 -3.63 -9.16 -3.93
CA ALA A 19 -4.11 -8.46 -5.11
C ALA A 19 -5.63 -8.24 -5.06
N PHE A 20 -6.39 -9.25 -4.63
CA PHE A 20 -7.83 -9.14 -4.45
C PHE A 20 -8.21 -8.16 -3.33
N MET A 21 -7.54 -8.24 -2.17
CA MET A 21 -7.81 -7.36 -1.02
C MET A 21 -7.57 -5.88 -1.35
N PHE A 22 -6.48 -5.56 -2.04
CA PHE A 22 -6.09 -4.17 -2.34
C PHE A 22 -6.60 -3.65 -3.68
N TYR A 23 -7.25 -4.49 -4.49
CA TYR A 23 -7.75 -4.13 -5.82
C TYR A 23 -8.55 -2.82 -5.84
N ALA A 24 -9.48 -2.67 -4.90
CA ALA A 24 -10.35 -1.50 -4.87
C ALA A 24 -9.58 -0.20 -4.55
N MET A 25 -8.49 -0.30 -3.79
CA MET A 25 -7.60 0.84 -3.51
C MET A 25 -6.77 1.19 -4.74
N ALA A 26 -6.12 0.20 -5.36
CA ALA A 26 -5.26 0.41 -6.52
C ALA A 26 -6.02 0.97 -7.74
N GLU A 27 -7.23 0.48 -7.97
CA GLU A 27 -8.10 0.90 -9.09
C GLU A 27 -8.99 2.11 -8.76
N ASN A 28 -8.78 2.78 -7.61
CA ASN A 28 -9.57 3.93 -7.16
C ASN A 28 -11.10 3.67 -7.14
N LYS A 29 -11.51 2.46 -6.75
CA LYS A 29 -12.92 2.03 -6.70
C LYS A 29 -13.60 2.30 -5.35
N ILE A 30 -12.85 2.80 -4.37
CA ILE A 30 -13.35 3.22 -3.05
C ILE A 30 -12.83 4.61 -2.70
N ASP A 31 -13.58 5.34 -1.87
CA ASP A 31 -13.15 6.64 -1.35
C ASP A 31 -12.03 6.47 -0.31
N LEU A 32 -10.81 6.84 -0.70
CA LEU A 32 -9.63 6.86 0.15
C LEU A 32 -9.58 8.07 1.09
N ARG A 33 -10.63 8.88 1.17
CA ARG A 33 -10.77 10.02 2.10
C ARG A 33 -9.61 11.02 2.04
N GLY A 34 -9.03 11.16 0.85
CA GLY A 34 -7.89 12.05 0.60
C GLY A 34 -6.51 11.45 0.86
N TYR A 35 -6.41 10.21 1.36
CA TYR A 35 -5.16 9.47 1.43
C TYR A 35 -4.68 9.05 0.03
N ARG A 36 -3.36 8.94 -0.14
CA ARG A 36 -2.71 8.47 -1.36
C ARG A 36 -1.71 7.37 -1.00
N PHE A 37 -1.69 6.32 -1.81
CA PHE A 37 -0.83 5.16 -1.57
C PHE A 37 0.06 4.87 -2.76
N GLU A 38 1.34 4.61 -2.52
CA GLU A 38 2.26 3.97 -3.45
C GLU A 38 2.35 2.49 -3.06
N HIS A 39 1.91 1.60 -3.95
CA HIS A 39 1.90 0.17 -3.69
C HIS A 39 3.29 -0.43 -3.95
N ARG A 40 3.81 -1.16 -2.97
CA ARG A 40 5.10 -1.84 -3.05
C ARG A 40 4.89 -3.34 -2.93
N LEU A 41 5.04 -4.04 -4.05
CA LEU A 41 4.90 -5.49 -4.13
C LEU A 41 6.23 -6.17 -3.82
N GLU A 42 6.31 -6.87 -2.70
CA GLU A 42 7.48 -7.66 -2.30
C GLU A 42 7.04 -8.94 -1.59
N ASP A 43 7.87 -9.98 -1.59
CA ASP A 43 7.55 -11.20 -0.85
C ASP A 43 7.43 -10.95 0.66
N ILE A 44 6.67 -11.81 1.34
CA ILE A 44 6.35 -11.61 2.76
C ILE A 44 7.59 -11.62 3.67
N GLN A 45 8.64 -12.35 3.31
CA GLN A 45 9.86 -12.39 4.11
C GLN A 45 10.61 -11.06 4.00
N THR A 46 10.73 -10.50 2.79
CA THR A 46 11.33 -9.18 2.60
C THR A 46 10.53 -8.08 3.33
N LEU A 47 9.19 -8.15 3.29
CA LEU A 47 8.32 -7.22 4.04
C LEU A 47 8.53 -7.35 5.56
N ASN A 48 8.66 -8.57 6.09
CA ASN A 48 8.96 -8.80 7.51
C ASN A 48 10.31 -8.18 7.92
N GLU A 49 11.33 -8.33 7.08
CA GLU A 49 12.66 -7.76 7.33
C GLU A 49 12.64 -6.23 7.30
N ARG A 50 11.86 -5.63 6.39
CA ARG A 50 11.63 -4.17 6.33
C ARG A 50 10.93 -3.65 7.58
N ALA A 51 9.90 -4.37 8.03
CA ALA A 51 9.16 -4.00 9.24
C ALA A 51 10.08 -3.94 10.47
N LEU A 52 11.07 -4.83 10.57
CA LEU A 52 12.09 -4.79 11.64
C LEU A 52 12.99 -3.55 11.56
N ARG A 53 13.14 -2.94 10.39
CA ARG A 53 13.94 -1.72 10.16
C ARG A 53 13.11 -0.44 10.18
N GLY A 54 11.78 -0.53 10.26
CA GLY A 54 10.88 0.62 10.18
C GLY A 54 10.82 1.26 8.79
N GLU A 55 11.06 0.46 7.75
CA GLU A 55 10.96 0.87 6.34
C GLU A 55 9.54 0.76 5.80
#